data_AF-A0A932DSJ5-F1
#
_entry.id   AF-A0A932DSJ5-F1
#
_cell.length_a   1.000
_cell.length_b   1.000
_cell.length_c   1.000
_cell.angle_alpha   90.00
_cell.angle_beta   90.00
_cell.angle_gamma   90.00
#
_symmetry.space_group_name_H-M   'P 1'
#
loop_
_entity.id
_entity.type
_entity.pdbx_description
1 polymer ?
#
loop_
_entity_poly.entity_id
_entity_poly.type
_entity_poly.pdbx_seq_one_letter_code
_entity_poly.pdbx_strand_id
1 'polypeptide(L)'
;NIPGVPGIGEKTAITLLKEYGSLESLYQNLNKLKSQSPKLFEKLSVNKDQAFLSKKLAIIKRDVPINFDIIAASFDLAEDEKIKKLFFRFGFKSLINRLNDLKGGGKKSVPEQTQLIGDELEEYYKKGIFSEKIYILEKEVRPVLRKVERTGILLDVNILKTLAAKIAAELTQIKQEVFRQAGQEFNINSTQELGRIIFEKLNLGGKRIKKTKTGAYATDAEELEKLKDTHPIFPLLLRWRELSKLQSTYVEALPRLVSPRDGRLHTTFKQLGAVTGRLASENPNLQNIPTKGEYGLEIRRAFTAPAGWLILAADYSQIELRVAAALSGDEKMIETFKRGEDIHTRTAAEIFNVPADKVTKEMRREAKTLNFGVLYGMGARAFAQSSGFSLSQAQEFIREYEADFSGLSKFIKDIKNKARAQGYVETLWGRKRYIDLNSPNPGFRAAAEREAVNMPIQGTATGDIVKAAMVELDKKIGSKKDIKMILQVHDELVFEVAAEAVKKYAPIIKEVMENVVKLAVPIVAEVETGPSWGDLNKL
;
A
#
# COMPACT_ATOMS: atom_id res chain seq x y z
N ASN A 1 30.90 30.11 2.98
CA ASN A 1 30.35 31.31 3.66
C ASN A 1 31.12 32.54 3.21
N ILE A 2 30.46 33.44 2.47
CA ILE A 2 31.05 34.76 2.15
C ILE A 2 31.07 35.55 3.47
N PRO A 3 32.24 36.01 3.96
CA PRO A 3 32.36 36.59 5.28
C PRO A 3 31.82 38.02 5.32
N GLY A 4 30.61 38.20 5.85
CA GLY A 4 29.99 39.52 6.04
C GLY A 4 30.64 40.38 7.13
N VAL A 5 30.03 41.52 7.46
CA VAL A 5 30.51 42.41 8.52
C VAL A 5 30.27 41.79 9.91
N PRO A 6 31.31 41.57 10.73
CA PRO A 6 31.16 40.99 12.06
C PRO A 6 30.20 41.77 12.96
N GLY A 7 29.27 41.06 13.58
CA GLY A 7 28.30 41.65 14.50
C GLY A 7 27.16 42.44 13.85
N ILE A 8 26.95 42.27 12.53
CA ILE A 8 25.74 42.69 11.80
C ILE A 8 25.04 41.43 11.29
N GLY A 9 23.87 41.13 11.85
CA GLY A 9 23.06 39.98 11.44
C GLY A 9 22.18 40.27 10.22
N GLU A 10 21.60 39.22 9.65
CA GLU A 10 20.74 39.26 8.46
C GLU A 10 19.62 40.31 8.55
N LYS A 11 18.87 40.35 9.67
CA LYS A 11 17.78 41.30 9.87
C LYS A 11 18.25 42.76 9.79
N THR A 12 19.38 43.07 10.41
CA THR A 12 19.95 44.42 10.41
C THR A 12 20.46 44.81 9.02
N ALA A 13 21.12 43.88 8.32
CA ALA A 13 21.60 44.11 6.96
C ALA A 13 20.45 44.38 5.97
N ILE A 14 19.34 43.64 6.09
CA ILE A 14 18.14 43.85 5.26
C ILE A 14 17.53 45.24 5.51
N THR A 15 17.39 45.66 6.77
CA THR A 15 16.85 46.99 7.10
C THR A 15 17.71 48.10 6.50
N LEU A 16 19.04 48.02 6.66
CA LEU A 16 19.97 49.01 6.11
C LEU A 16 19.92 49.07 4.58
N LEU A 17 19.87 47.92 3.91
CA LEU A 17 19.78 47.90 2.44
C LEU A 17 18.42 48.36 1.91
N LYS A 18 17.33 48.17 2.66
CA LYS A 18 16.02 48.74 2.33
C LYS A 18 16.00 50.27 2.47
N GLU A 19 16.64 50.79 3.50
CA GLU A 19 16.68 52.22 3.79
C GLU A 19 17.60 52.99 2.81
N TYR A 20 18.79 52.45 2.54
CA TYR A 20 19.79 53.12 1.71
C TYR A 20 19.84 52.64 0.26
N GLY A 21 19.12 51.56 -0.09
CA GLY A 21 18.97 51.02 -1.45
C GLY A 21 20.17 50.20 -1.94
N SER A 22 21.40 50.66 -1.71
CA SER A 22 22.62 49.97 -2.10
C SER A 22 23.72 50.07 -1.04
N LEU A 23 24.69 49.16 -1.10
CA LEU A 23 25.86 49.19 -0.21
C LEU A 23 26.67 50.48 -0.41
N GLU A 24 26.82 50.95 -1.65
CA GLU A 24 27.50 52.19 -2.00
C GLU A 24 26.80 53.39 -1.39
N SER A 25 25.47 53.46 -1.53
CA SER A 25 24.65 54.54 -0.97
C SER A 25 24.68 54.55 0.57
N LEU A 26 24.70 53.37 1.20
CA LEU A 26 24.89 53.22 2.65
C LEU A 26 26.23 53.82 3.10
N TYR A 27 27.34 53.52 2.41
CA TYR A 27 28.65 54.04 2.75
C TYR A 27 28.86 55.52 2.36
N GLN A 28 28.15 56.03 1.35
CA GLN A 28 28.13 57.46 1.02
C GLN A 28 27.37 58.29 2.08
N ASN A 29 26.35 57.71 2.70
CA ASN A 29 25.55 58.35 3.74
C ASN A 29 25.94 57.92 5.16
N LEU A 30 27.10 57.28 5.34
CA LEU A 30 27.52 56.68 6.62
C LEU A 30 27.54 57.70 7.78
N ASN A 31 27.81 58.97 7.49
CA ASN A 31 27.81 60.04 8.49
C ASN A 31 26.42 60.30 9.11
N LYS A 32 25.32 60.00 8.42
CA LYS A 32 23.95 60.09 9.00
C LYS A 32 23.70 59.00 10.04
N LEU A 33 24.30 57.82 9.86
CA LEU A 33 24.26 56.71 10.81
C LEU A 33 25.06 56.98 12.10
N LYS A 34 26.01 57.91 12.06
CA LYS A 34 26.79 58.34 13.24
C LYS A 34 25.90 58.91 14.34
N SER A 35 24.85 59.63 13.98
CA SER A 35 23.90 60.28 14.90
C SER A 35 22.86 59.31 15.46
N GLN A 36 22.43 58.32 14.66
CA GLN A 36 21.34 57.40 15.00
C GLN A 36 21.81 56.13 15.69
N SER A 37 23.02 55.63 15.38
CA SER A 37 23.54 54.38 15.94
C SER A 37 25.09 54.34 15.91
N PRO A 38 25.75 54.96 16.90
CA PRO A 38 27.22 55.06 16.96
C PRO A 38 27.95 53.70 16.89
N LYS A 39 27.40 52.68 17.54
CA LYS A 39 27.97 51.31 17.54
C LYS A 39 27.88 50.62 16.17
N LEU A 40 26.84 50.92 15.39
CA LEU A 40 26.67 50.37 14.05
C LEU A 40 27.56 51.09 13.04
N PHE A 41 27.70 52.40 13.20
CA PHE A 41 28.64 53.24 12.46
C PHE A 41 30.08 52.75 12.64
N GLU A 42 30.52 52.47 13.87
CA GLU A 42 31.87 51.97 14.15
C GLU A 42 32.12 50.62 13.47
N LYS A 43 31.20 49.66 13.61
CA LYS A 43 31.31 48.33 12.99
C LYS A 43 31.40 48.38 11.46
N LEU A 44 30.55 49.20 10.82
CA LEU A 44 30.56 49.38 9.36
C LEU A 44 31.82 50.13 8.90
N SER A 45 32.28 51.12 9.66
CA SER A 45 33.49 51.89 9.33
C SER A 45 34.75 51.03 9.37
N VAL A 46 34.91 50.22 10.43
CA VAL A 46 36.08 49.33 10.61
C VAL A 46 36.11 48.22 9.56
N ASN A 47 34.95 47.69 9.16
CA ASN A 47 34.86 46.52 8.26
C ASN A 47 34.39 46.89 6.85
N LYS A 48 34.61 48.13 6.41
CA LYS A 48 34.18 48.63 5.10
C LYS A 48 34.69 47.76 3.95
N ASP A 49 35.98 47.45 3.96
CA ASP A 49 36.62 46.66 2.89
C ASP A 49 36.06 45.24 2.82
N GLN A 50 35.70 44.66 3.97
CA GLN A 50 35.08 43.34 4.04
C GLN A 50 33.66 43.33 3.47
N ALA A 51 32.89 44.42 3.67
CA ALA A 51 31.57 44.57 3.07
C ALA A 51 31.65 44.66 1.53
N PHE A 52 32.59 45.45 0.99
CA PHE A 52 32.79 45.57 -0.45
C PHE A 52 33.37 44.30 -1.07
N LEU A 53 34.28 43.61 -0.37
CA LEU A 53 34.77 42.29 -0.77
C LEU A 53 33.64 41.27 -0.83
N SER A 54 32.75 41.26 0.17
CA SER A 54 31.56 40.40 0.17
C SER A 54 30.67 40.66 -1.02
N LYS A 55 30.44 41.94 -1.34
CA LYS A 55 29.69 42.32 -2.55
C LYS A 55 30.39 41.82 -3.81
N LYS A 56 31.70 42.03 -3.94
CA LYS A 56 32.49 41.58 -5.10
C LYS A 56 32.42 40.07 -5.30
N LEU A 57 32.52 39.30 -4.23
CA LEU A 57 32.44 37.83 -4.26
C LEU A 57 31.03 37.33 -4.59
N ALA A 58 30.00 38.10 -4.24
CA ALA A 58 28.60 37.79 -4.54
C ALA A 58 28.15 38.27 -5.94
N ILE A 59 28.88 39.17 -6.59
CA ILE A 59 28.55 39.64 -7.94
C ILE A 59 28.84 38.53 -8.95
N ILE A 60 27.79 38.08 -9.62
CA ILE A 60 27.91 37.16 -10.75
C ILE A 60 28.54 37.92 -11.92
N LYS A 61 29.69 37.45 -12.39
CA LYS A 61 30.34 37.96 -13.61
C LYS A 61 29.52 37.53 -14.83
N ARG A 62 28.88 38.49 -15.52
CA ARG A 62 27.99 38.22 -16.67
C ARG A 62 28.64 38.48 -18.04
N ASP A 63 29.84 39.05 -18.04
CA ASP A 63 30.66 39.43 -19.19
C ASP A 63 31.79 38.42 -19.44
N VAL A 64 31.55 37.14 -19.15
CA VAL A 64 32.54 36.09 -19.43
C VAL A 64 32.60 35.87 -20.94
N PRO A 65 33.79 35.94 -21.58
CA PRO A 65 33.92 35.73 -23.02
C PRO A 65 33.77 34.25 -23.34
N ILE A 66 32.54 33.78 -23.40
CA ILE A 66 32.19 32.42 -23.84
C ILE A 66 31.59 32.47 -25.24
N ASN A 67 32.08 31.61 -26.12
CA ASN A 67 31.44 31.33 -27.39
C ASN A 67 30.37 30.26 -27.17
N PHE A 68 29.18 30.69 -26.71
CA PHE A 68 28.10 29.80 -26.32
C PHE A 68 26.81 30.19 -27.03
N ASP A 69 26.33 29.30 -27.90
CA ASP A 69 25.03 29.42 -28.55
C ASP A 69 23.98 28.71 -27.70
N ILE A 70 23.09 29.48 -27.09
CA ILE A 70 22.04 28.98 -26.20
C ILE A 70 21.00 28.13 -26.95
N ILE A 71 20.81 28.38 -28.24
CA ILE A 71 19.87 27.63 -29.09
C ILE A 71 20.48 26.28 -29.45
N ALA A 72 21.77 26.27 -29.84
CA ALA A 72 22.49 25.02 -30.08
C ALA A 72 22.67 24.18 -28.80
N ALA A 73 22.72 24.81 -27.63
CA ALA A 73 22.75 24.15 -26.33
C ALA A 73 21.38 23.70 -25.82
N SER A 74 20.32 23.87 -26.61
CA SER A 74 18.99 23.35 -26.28
C SER A 74 19.05 21.84 -26.12
N PHE A 75 18.55 21.35 -24.99
CA PHE A 75 18.54 19.92 -24.68
C PHE A 75 17.43 19.21 -25.47
N ASP A 76 17.81 18.27 -26.33
CA ASP A 76 16.90 17.39 -27.07
C ASP A 76 17.16 15.91 -26.74
N LEU A 77 16.10 15.11 -26.68
CA LEU A 77 16.11 13.68 -26.35
C LEU A 77 16.23 12.79 -27.61
N ALA A 78 16.74 13.32 -28.72
CA ALA A 78 16.87 12.62 -29.99
C ALA A 78 17.76 11.36 -29.93
N GLU A 79 18.75 11.29 -29.03
CA GLU A 79 19.67 10.15 -28.88
C GLU A 79 19.35 9.20 -27.69
N ASP A 80 18.08 9.11 -27.29
CA ASP A 80 17.59 8.31 -26.16
C ASP A 80 18.11 6.85 -26.14
N GLU A 81 18.19 6.22 -27.31
CA GLU A 81 18.70 4.84 -27.43
C GLU A 81 20.16 4.66 -26.99
N LYS A 82 21.02 5.65 -27.26
CA LYS A 82 22.42 5.61 -26.81
C LYS A 82 22.50 5.78 -25.29
N ILE A 83 21.67 6.66 -24.74
CA ILE A 83 21.60 6.94 -23.29
C ILE A 83 21.08 5.71 -22.53
N LYS A 84 20.00 5.08 -23.03
CA LYS A 84 19.44 3.84 -22.48
C LYS A 84 20.44 2.71 -22.46
N LYS A 85 21.20 2.52 -23.56
CA LYS A 85 22.30 1.53 -23.62
C LYS A 85 23.38 1.81 -22.57
N LEU A 86 23.74 3.08 -22.37
CA LEU A 86 24.73 3.46 -21.37
C LEU A 86 24.23 3.18 -19.95
N PHE A 87 22.99 3.59 -19.63
CA PHE A 87 22.38 3.33 -18.33
C PHE A 87 22.19 1.85 -18.05
N PHE A 88 21.86 1.06 -19.07
CA PHE A 88 21.80 -0.38 -18.96
C PHE A 88 23.17 -0.98 -18.65
N ARG A 89 24.23 -0.55 -19.36
CA ARG A 89 25.61 -0.98 -19.11
C ARG A 89 26.08 -0.67 -17.69
N PHE A 90 25.71 0.48 -17.14
CA PHE A 90 26.08 0.89 -15.78
C PHE A 90 25.09 0.43 -14.69
N GLY A 91 24.04 -0.32 -15.05
CA GLY A 91 23.07 -0.86 -14.10
C GLY A 91 22.08 0.16 -13.53
N PHE A 92 21.97 1.36 -14.12
CA PHE A 92 21.09 2.45 -13.67
C PHE A 92 19.64 2.30 -14.17
N LYS A 93 19.02 1.16 -13.83
CA LYS A 93 17.66 0.80 -14.30
C LYS A 93 16.58 1.81 -13.90
N SER A 94 16.71 2.45 -12.73
CA SER A 94 15.74 3.45 -12.26
C SER A 94 15.76 4.76 -13.06
N LEU A 95 16.92 5.12 -13.64
CA LEU A 95 17.09 6.35 -14.41
C LEU A 95 16.54 6.22 -15.83
N ILE A 96 16.51 4.99 -16.38
CA ILE A 96 15.86 4.70 -17.67
C ILE A 96 14.36 5.04 -17.61
N ASN A 97 13.69 4.68 -16.52
CA ASN A 97 12.26 4.95 -16.37
C ASN A 97 11.98 6.46 -16.28
N ARG A 98 12.82 7.20 -15.56
CA ARG A 98 12.69 8.67 -15.44
C ARG A 98 12.98 9.39 -16.75
N LEU A 99 13.85 8.85 -17.60
CA LEU A 99 14.13 9.38 -18.95
C LEU A 99 12.88 9.34 -19.84
N ASN A 100 12.08 8.28 -19.72
CA ASN A 100 10.82 8.15 -20.45
C ASN A 100 9.76 9.15 -19.95
N ASP A 101 9.73 9.45 -18.66
CA ASP A 101 8.77 10.40 -18.07
C ASP A 101 9.05 11.87 -18.48
N LEU A 102 10.32 12.21 -18.76
CA LEU A 102 10.74 13.55 -19.15
C LEU A 102 10.26 13.98 -20.55
N LYS A 103 9.81 13.06 -21.40
CA LYS A 103 9.31 13.36 -22.76
C LYS A 103 7.92 14.06 -22.78
N GLY A 104 7.32 14.33 -21.63
CA GLY A 104 6.00 14.95 -21.54
C GLY A 104 4.90 13.94 -21.80
N GLY A 105 4.14 13.62 -20.75
CA GLY A 105 3.06 12.63 -20.79
C GLY A 105 2.01 12.92 -21.86
N GLY A 106 1.90 12.00 -22.81
CA GLY A 106 0.80 11.91 -23.75
C GLY A 106 0.67 10.46 -24.21
N LYS A 107 -0.17 9.69 -23.50
CA LYS A 107 -0.51 8.27 -23.76
C LYS A 107 0.70 7.37 -23.98
N LYS A 108 1.05 6.56 -22.97
CA LYS A 108 1.77 5.30 -23.22
C LYS A 108 1.04 4.58 -24.35
N SER A 109 1.68 4.51 -25.51
CA SER A 109 1.18 3.68 -26.59
C SER A 109 1.26 2.24 -26.06
N VAL A 110 0.13 1.54 -26.14
CA VAL A 110 -0.03 0.13 -25.76
C VAL A 110 1.07 -0.81 -26.31
N PRO A 111 1.78 -0.55 -27.44
CA PRO A 111 2.82 -1.45 -27.93
C PRO A 111 4.05 -1.60 -27.03
N GLU A 112 4.55 -0.53 -26.39
CA GLU A 112 5.89 -0.54 -25.76
C GLU A 112 5.91 -1.25 -24.39
N GLN A 113 4.88 -1.04 -23.55
CA GLN A 113 4.66 -1.85 -22.34
C GLN A 113 4.34 -3.33 -22.68
N THR A 114 3.88 -3.59 -23.90
CA THR A 114 3.56 -4.94 -24.35
C THR A 114 4.80 -5.78 -24.66
N GLN A 115 5.84 -5.15 -25.20
CA GLN A 115 7.12 -5.83 -25.41
C GLN A 115 7.82 -6.11 -24.07
N LEU A 116 7.96 -5.09 -23.22
CA LEU A 116 8.69 -5.18 -21.94
C LEU A 116 8.21 -6.31 -21.01
N ILE A 117 6.89 -6.48 -20.83
CA ILE A 117 6.35 -7.55 -19.98
C ILE A 117 6.49 -8.93 -20.66
N GLY A 118 6.44 -8.99 -22.00
CA GLY A 118 6.69 -10.23 -22.73
C GLY A 118 8.14 -10.70 -22.51
N ASP A 119 9.08 -9.77 -22.61
CA ASP A 119 10.50 -10.04 -22.40
C ASP A 119 10.80 -10.48 -20.96
N GLU A 120 10.12 -9.89 -19.96
CA GLU A 120 10.21 -10.33 -18.56
C GLU A 120 9.65 -11.75 -18.37
N LEU A 121 8.47 -12.08 -18.90
CA LEU A 121 7.91 -13.44 -18.76
C LEU A 121 8.85 -14.51 -19.35
N GLU A 122 9.43 -14.24 -20.52
CA GLU A 122 10.42 -15.10 -21.13
C GLU A 122 11.69 -15.23 -20.27
N GLU A 123 12.15 -14.15 -19.62
CA GLU A 123 13.29 -14.17 -18.71
C GLU A 123 13.02 -15.02 -17.46
N TYR A 124 11.84 -14.88 -16.84
CA TYR A 124 11.46 -15.66 -15.65
C TYR A 124 11.34 -17.16 -15.98
N TYR A 125 10.84 -17.51 -17.17
CA TYR A 125 10.81 -18.89 -17.64
C TYR A 125 12.23 -19.42 -17.91
N LYS A 126 13.08 -18.66 -18.62
CA LYS A 126 14.49 -19.05 -18.90
C LYS A 126 15.33 -19.22 -17.63
N LYS A 127 15.07 -18.42 -16.58
CA LYS A 127 15.72 -18.56 -15.27
C LYS A 127 15.16 -19.71 -14.42
N GLY A 128 14.16 -20.45 -14.91
CA GLY A 128 13.53 -21.54 -14.19
C GLY A 128 12.68 -21.10 -13.00
N ILE A 129 12.31 -19.81 -12.93
CA ILE A 129 11.43 -19.26 -11.88
C ILE A 129 10.00 -19.72 -12.13
N PHE A 130 9.59 -19.79 -13.39
CA PHE A 130 8.29 -20.33 -13.78
C PHE A 130 8.45 -21.72 -14.37
N SER A 131 7.61 -22.65 -13.91
CA SER A 131 7.30 -23.86 -14.66
C SER A 131 6.63 -23.49 -16.00
N GLU A 132 6.60 -24.44 -16.93
CA GLU A 132 5.86 -24.29 -18.19
C GLU A 132 4.39 -23.93 -17.95
N LYS A 133 3.74 -24.59 -16.98
CA LYS A 133 2.35 -24.34 -16.62
C LYS A 133 2.11 -22.90 -16.16
N ILE A 134 2.98 -22.37 -15.30
CA ILE A 134 2.88 -20.98 -14.83
C ILE A 134 3.15 -20.00 -15.96
N TYR A 135 4.15 -20.27 -16.77
CA TYR A 135 4.48 -19.42 -17.91
C TYR A 135 3.32 -19.29 -18.91
N ILE A 136 2.65 -20.41 -19.24
CA ILE A 136 1.44 -20.40 -20.07
C ILE A 136 0.33 -19.60 -19.39
N LEU A 137 0.07 -19.84 -18.10
CA LEU A 137 -0.94 -19.12 -17.34
C LEU A 137 -0.71 -17.61 -17.35
N GLU A 138 0.53 -17.15 -17.15
CA GLU A 138 0.88 -15.73 -17.20
C GLU A 138 0.70 -15.15 -18.62
N LYS A 139 0.98 -15.93 -19.67
CA LYS A 139 0.69 -15.49 -21.05
C LYS A 139 -0.81 -15.37 -21.31
N GLU A 140 -1.62 -16.30 -20.81
CA GLU A 140 -3.07 -16.33 -21.00
C GLU A 140 -3.83 -15.28 -20.18
N VAL A 141 -3.40 -14.99 -18.95
CA VAL A 141 -4.09 -13.99 -18.09
C VAL A 141 -3.89 -12.57 -18.61
N ARG A 142 -2.79 -12.32 -19.31
CA ARG A 142 -2.43 -10.99 -19.82
C ARG A 142 -3.51 -10.33 -20.71
N PRO A 143 -4.05 -10.97 -21.76
CA PRO A 143 -5.15 -10.40 -22.52
C PRO A 143 -6.40 -10.16 -21.67
N VAL A 144 -6.66 -11.00 -20.66
CA VAL A 144 -7.78 -10.81 -19.72
C VAL A 144 -7.58 -9.52 -18.92
N LEU A 145 -6.40 -9.31 -18.33
CA LEU A 145 -6.08 -8.08 -17.60
C LEU A 145 -6.28 -6.84 -18.46
N ARG A 146 -5.83 -6.85 -19.71
CA ARG A 146 -6.05 -5.71 -20.63
C ARG A 146 -7.53 -5.42 -20.88
N LYS A 147 -8.39 -6.45 -20.96
CA LYS A 147 -9.83 -6.25 -21.10
C LYS A 147 -10.41 -5.62 -19.85
N VAL A 148 -10.00 -6.08 -18.67
CA VAL A 148 -10.44 -5.54 -17.37
C VAL A 148 -9.99 -4.07 -17.23
N GLU A 149 -8.72 -3.76 -17.49
CA GLU A 149 -8.18 -2.39 -17.44
C GLU A 149 -8.90 -1.45 -18.41
N ARG A 150 -9.17 -1.90 -19.65
CA ARG A 150 -9.90 -1.11 -20.66
C ARG A 150 -11.36 -0.89 -20.30
N THR A 151 -11.97 -1.86 -19.61
CA THR A 151 -13.36 -1.74 -19.17
C THR A 151 -13.47 -0.75 -18.02
N GLY A 152 -12.59 -0.86 -17.02
CA GLY A 152 -12.64 -0.02 -15.81
C GLY A 152 -13.89 -0.29 -14.96
N ILE A 153 -14.12 0.52 -13.93
CA ILE A 153 -15.29 0.48 -13.05
C ILE A 153 -15.95 1.87 -12.99
N LEU A 154 -17.29 1.93 -13.01
CA LEU A 154 -18.01 3.21 -12.91
C LEU A 154 -17.90 3.79 -11.49
N LEU A 155 -17.78 5.12 -11.41
CA LEU A 155 -17.70 5.83 -10.14
C LEU A 155 -18.73 6.96 -10.09
N ASP A 156 -19.60 6.93 -9.08
CA ASP A 156 -20.48 8.05 -8.76
C ASP A 156 -19.70 9.13 -7.97
N VAL A 157 -19.32 10.17 -8.68
CA VAL A 157 -18.58 11.32 -8.13
C VAL A 157 -19.41 12.13 -7.14
N ASN A 158 -20.74 12.13 -7.24
CA ASN A 158 -21.60 12.92 -6.36
C ASN A 158 -21.66 12.34 -4.95
N ILE A 159 -21.67 11.00 -4.84
CA ILE A 159 -21.56 10.31 -3.55
C ILE A 159 -20.25 10.71 -2.86
N LEU A 160 -19.13 10.65 -3.58
CA LEU A 160 -17.83 11.03 -3.01
C LEU A 160 -17.73 12.52 -2.65
N LYS A 161 -18.31 13.43 -3.43
CA LYS A 161 -18.35 14.87 -3.08
C LYS A 161 -19.12 15.13 -1.80
N THR A 162 -20.27 14.48 -1.63
CA THR A 162 -21.08 14.58 -0.40
C THR A 162 -20.31 14.03 0.80
N LEU A 163 -19.63 12.90 0.60
CA LEU A 163 -18.78 12.28 1.60
C LEU A 163 -17.58 13.17 1.99
N ALA A 164 -16.97 13.86 1.02
CA ALA A 164 -15.86 14.78 1.27
C ALA A 164 -16.27 15.89 2.23
N ALA A 165 -17.47 16.46 2.02
CA ALA A 165 -17.99 17.51 2.90
C ALA A 165 -18.28 16.99 4.31
N LYS A 166 -18.87 15.80 4.44
CA LYS A 166 -19.16 15.15 5.74
C LYS A 166 -17.87 14.87 6.52
N ILE A 167 -16.87 14.25 5.89
CA ILE A 167 -15.58 13.95 6.53
C ILE A 167 -14.82 15.24 6.88
N ALA A 168 -14.83 16.26 6.01
CA ALA A 168 -14.17 17.54 6.29
C ALA A 168 -14.77 18.26 7.51
N ALA A 169 -16.09 18.17 7.69
CA ALA A 169 -16.77 18.73 8.86
C ALA A 169 -16.36 17.99 10.15
N GLU A 170 -16.35 16.65 10.14
CA GLU A 170 -15.93 15.84 11.30
C GLU A 170 -14.45 16.05 11.64
N LEU A 171 -13.57 16.12 10.63
CA LEU A 171 -12.16 16.47 10.83
C LEU A 171 -12.04 17.85 11.51
N THR A 172 -12.80 18.85 11.05
CA THR A 172 -12.75 20.20 11.66
C THR A 172 -13.15 20.16 13.14
N GLN A 173 -14.18 19.40 13.51
CA GLN A 173 -14.59 19.21 14.90
C GLN A 173 -13.51 18.50 15.73
N ILE A 174 -12.95 17.39 15.21
CA ILE A 174 -11.87 16.65 15.87
C ILE A 174 -10.65 17.55 16.06
N LYS A 175 -10.29 18.36 15.06
CA LYS A 175 -9.15 19.30 15.14
C LYS A 175 -9.33 20.30 16.27
N GLN A 176 -10.51 20.91 16.37
CA GLN A 176 -10.83 21.86 17.44
C GLN A 176 -10.74 21.21 18.82
N GLU A 177 -11.26 19.99 18.96
CA GLU A 177 -11.21 19.26 20.22
C GLU A 177 -9.78 18.83 20.60
N VAL A 178 -8.98 18.38 19.62
CA VAL A 178 -7.55 18.06 19.83
C VAL A 178 -6.78 19.31 20.28
N PHE A 179 -7.04 20.48 19.68
CA PHE A 179 -6.40 21.73 20.09
C PHE A 179 -6.82 22.17 21.49
N ARG A 180 -8.10 21.98 21.84
CA ARG A 180 -8.61 22.25 23.19
C ARG A 180 -7.90 21.39 24.24
N GLN A 181 -7.73 20.09 23.97
CA GLN A 181 -7.04 19.17 24.89
C GLN A 181 -5.53 19.39 24.93
N ALA A 182 -4.91 19.79 23.80
CA ALA A 182 -3.47 20.06 23.75
C ALA A 182 -3.08 21.46 24.28
N GLY A 183 -4.05 22.37 24.43
CA GLY A 183 -3.84 23.75 24.89
C GLY A 183 -3.04 24.62 23.92
N GLN A 184 -2.86 24.21 22.67
CA GLN A 184 -2.21 24.98 21.61
C GLN A 184 -2.57 24.45 20.22
N GLU A 185 -2.46 25.30 19.21
CA GLU A 185 -2.58 24.90 17.82
C GLU A 185 -1.26 24.33 17.30
N PHE A 186 -1.35 23.27 16.49
CA PHE A 186 -0.19 22.63 15.86
C PHE A 186 -0.62 21.81 14.64
N ASN A 187 0.36 21.30 13.88
CA ASN A 187 0.07 20.45 12.74
C ASN A 187 -0.13 18.99 13.16
N ILE A 188 -1.39 18.55 13.27
CA ILE A 188 -1.76 17.16 13.63
C ILE A 188 -1.20 16.12 12.65
N ASN A 189 -0.99 16.50 11.38
CA ASN A 189 -0.43 15.60 10.37
C ASN A 189 1.09 15.43 10.49
N SER A 190 1.78 16.31 11.22
CA SER A 190 3.21 16.22 11.46
C SER A 190 3.49 15.27 12.63
N THR A 191 4.06 14.11 12.33
CA THR A 191 4.38 13.08 13.34
C THR A 191 5.38 13.59 14.39
N GLN A 192 6.26 14.52 14.03
CA GLN A 192 7.24 15.13 14.94
C GLN A 192 6.57 16.10 15.91
N GLU A 193 5.73 17.00 15.41
CA GLU A 193 5.02 17.96 16.26
C GLU A 193 4.04 17.24 17.19
N LEU A 194 3.26 16.31 16.64
CA LEU A 194 2.34 15.48 17.40
C LEU A 194 3.08 14.74 18.53
N GLY A 195 4.23 14.13 18.21
CA GLY A 195 5.04 13.41 19.19
C GLY A 195 5.55 14.31 20.33
N ARG A 196 6.07 15.50 20.01
CA ARG A 196 6.54 16.46 21.03
C ARG A 196 5.40 16.90 21.95
N ILE A 197 4.23 17.20 21.39
CA ILE A 197 3.11 17.71 22.18
C ILE A 197 2.55 16.64 23.10
N ILE A 198 2.32 15.42 22.59
CA ILE A 198 1.77 14.34 23.39
C ILE A 198 2.77 13.84 24.45
N PHE A 199 4.02 13.64 24.05
CA PHE A 199 4.98 12.91 24.88
C PHE A 199 5.88 13.82 25.71
N GLU A 200 6.23 15.01 25.25
CA GLU A 200 7.08 15.94 26.02
C GLU A 200 6.23 16.95 26.80
N LYS A 201 5.23 17.56 26.16
CA LYS A 201 4.43 18.62 26.80
C LYS A 201 3.32 18.06 27.69
N LEU A 202 2.52 17.13 27.17
CA LEU A 202 1.41 16.51 27.90
C LEU A 202 1.86 15.30 28.75
N ASN A 203 3.06 14.78 28.50
CA ASN A 203 3.66 13.65 29.23
C ASN A 203 2.79 12.37 29.23
N LEU A 204 2.12 12.07 28.10
CA LEU A 204 1.12 11.00 27.99
C LEU A 204 1.65 9.65 27.44
N GLY A 205 2.97 9.41 27.45
CA GLY A 205 3.55 8.26 26.74
C GLY A 205 3.94 7.04 27.56
N GLY A 206 3.73 7.05 28.88
CA GLY A 206 4.16 5.96 29.76
C GLY A 206 5.69 5.77 29.80
N LYS A 207 6.16 4.65 30.37
CA LYS A 207 7.60 4.43 30.71
C LYS A 207 8.50 4.03 29.52
N ARG A 208 7.96 3.63 28.36
CA ARG A 208 8.74 3.24 27.17
C ARG A 208 8.03 3.61 25.87
N ILE A 209 8.34 4.78 25.34
CA ILE A 209 7.84 5.23 24.03
C ILE A 209 8.87 4.84 22.97
N LYS A 210 8.42 4.13 21.94
CA LYS A 210 9.27 3.74 20.81
C LYS A 210 9.67 4.99 20.02
N LYS A 211 10.93 5.06 19.57
CA LYS A 211 11.42 6.10 18.66
C LYS A 211 11.67 5.52 17.26
N THR A 212 11.40 6.33 16.25
CA THR A 212 11.70 6.04 14.85
C THR A 212 13.21 6.03 14.61
N LYS A 213 13.65 5.51 13.46
CA LYS A 213 15.08 5.50 13.05
C LYS A 213 15.70 6.91 13.03
N THR A 214 14.87 7.94 12.84
CA THR A 214 15.27 9.36 12.82
C THR A 214 15.23 10.01 14.21
N GLY A 215 14.95 9.25 15.28
CA GLY A 215 14.93 9.73 16.67
C GLY A 215 13.63 10.42 17.11
N ALA A 216 12.68 10.64 16.20
CA ALA A 216 11.35 11.17 16.54
C ALA A 216 10.49 10.11 17.24
N TYR A 217 9.58 10.51 18.14
CA TYR A 217 8.65 9.57 18.77
C TYR A 217 7.78 8.87 17.72
N ALA A 218 7.63 7.56 17.87
CA ALA A 218 6.72 6.79 17.04
C ALA A 218 5.28 7.15 17.45
N THR A 219 4.54 7.72 16.51
CA THR A 219 3.13 8.05 16.69
C THR A 219 2.27 7.20 15.77
N ASP A 220 2.73 6.06 15.26
CA ASP A 220 1.92 5.21 14.36
C ASP A 220 0.64 4.70 15.04
N ALA A 221 -0.31 4.19 14.24
CA ALA A 221 -1.61 3.77 14.77
C ALA A 221 -1.48 2.67 15.84
N GLU A 222 -0.50 1.77 15.71
CA GLU A 222 -0.28 0.68 16.67
C GLU A 222 0.22 1.21 18.02
N GLU A 223 1.15 2.17 18.03
CA GLU A 223 1.61 2.80 19.27
C GLU A 223 0.54 3.69 19.92
N LEU A 224 -0.30 4.37 19.12
CA LEU A 224 -1.40 5.18 19.66
C LEU A 224 -2.54 4.31 20.22
N GLU A 225 -2.84 3.15 19.64
CA GLU A 225 -3.89 2.23 20.13
C GLU A 225 -3.56 1.72 21.54
N LYS A 226 -2.28 1.45 21.84
CA LYS A 226 -1.82 1.04 23.19
C LYS A 226 -2.12 2.10 24.27
N LEU A 227 -2.30 3.35 23.86
CA LEU A 227 -2.52 4.49 24.76
C LEU A 227 -3.96 4.99 24.73
N LYS A 228 -4.86 4.33 23.98
CA LYS A 228 -6.23 4.75 23.74
C LYS A 228 -7.02 5.03 25.02
N ASP A 229 -6.81 4.22 26.06
CA ASP A 229 -7.53 4.34 27.34
C ASP A 229 -6.86 5.30 28.33
N THR A 230 -5.67 5.82 28.01
CA THR A 230 -4.92 6.68 28.94
C THR A 230 -5.37 8.13 28.88
N HIS A 231 -5.82 8.61 27.72
CA HIS A 231 -6.28 9.99 27.55
C HIS A 231 -7.31 10.12 26.40
N PRO A 232 -8.37 10.95 26.55
CA PRO A 232 -9.37 11.17 25.50
C PRO A 232 -8.84 11.70 24.16
N ILE A 233 -7.60 12.19 24.13
CA ILE A 233 -6.95 12.69 22.91
C ILE A 233 -6.56 11.56 21.95
N PHE A 234 -6.23 10.38 22.47
CA PHE A 234 -5.76 9.26 21.64
C PHE A 234 -6.86 8.70 20.73
N PRO A 235 -8.09 8.42 21.22
CA PRO A 235 -9.21 8.06 20.35
C PRO A 235 -9.46 9.09 19.23
N LEU A 236 -9.40 10.38 19.56
CA LEU A 236 -9.59 11.47 18.59
C LEU A 236 -8.49 11.51 17.52
N LEU A 237 -7.23 11.27 17.91
CA LEU A 237 -6.11 11.21 16.97
C LEU A 237 -6.15 9.98 16.06
N LEU A 238 -6.55 8.83 16.60
CA LEU A 238 -6.80 7.62 15.81
C LEU A 238 -7.89 7.87 14.77
N ARG A 239 -9.00 8.48 15.19
CA ARG A 239 -10.10 8.86 14.30
C ARG A 239 -9.67 9.90 13.26
N TRP A 240 -8.93 10.94 13.65
CA TRP A 240 -8.37 11.94 12.73
C TRP A 240 -7.54 11.28 11.63
N ARG A 241 -6.66 10.33 11.98
CA ARG A 241 -5.80 9.64 11.02
C ARG A 241 -6.57 8.74 10.07
N GLU A 242 -7.54 8.01 10.60
CA GLU A 242 -8.45 7.19 9.80
C GLU A 242 -9.14 8.08 8.74
N LEU A 243 -9.85 9.12 9.18
CA LEU A 243 -10.60 10.03 8.31
C LEU A 243 -9.72 10.81 7.34
N SER A 244 -8.58 11.34 7.80
CA SER A 244 -7.63 12.08 6.95
C SER A 244 -7.07 11.20 5.84
N LYS A 245 -6.78 9.92 6.13
CA LYS A 245 -6.38 8.95 5.11
C LYS A 245 -7.53 8.66 4.14
N LEU A 246 -8.75 8.43 4.65
CA LEU A 246 -9.93 8.19 3.82
C LEU A 246 -10.17 9.36 2.84
N GLN A 247 -10.13 10.58 3.36
CA GLN A 247 -10.36 11.80 2.60
C GLN A 247 -9.30 12.01 1.51
N SER A 248 -8.02 12.02 1.89
CA SER A 248 -6.93 12.31 0.96
C SER A 248 -6.69 11.20 -0.07
N THR A 249 -6.77 9.93 0.33
CA THR A 249 -6.38 8.79 -0.51
C THR A 249 -7.51 8.35 -1.43
N TYR A 250 -8.76 8.46 -1.00
CA TYR A 250 -9.90 7.93 -1.76
C TYR A 250 -10.88 9.04 -2.16
N VAL A 251 -11.44 9.76 -1.20
CA VAL A 251 -12.58 10.63 -1.46
C VAL A 251 -12.23 11.83 -2.35
N GLU A 252 -11.06 12.45 -2.17
CA GLU A 252 -10.61 13.57 -3.00
C GLU A 252 -9.82 13.12 -4.24
N ALA A 253 -9.09 12.01 -4.14
CA ALA A 253 -8.20 11.55 -5.21
C ALA A 253 -8.96 10.80 -6.31
N LEU A 254 -9.87 9.89 -5.97
CA LEU A 254 -10.57 9.06 -6.96
C LEU A 254 -11.37 9.89 -7.97
N PRO A 255 -12.15 10.92 -7.59
CA PRO A 255 -12.87 11.75 -8.57
C PRO A 255 -11.97 12.43 -9.61
N ARG A 256 -10.72 12.75 -9.25
CA ARG A 256 -9.75 13.39 -10.14
C ARG A 256 -9.13 12.41 -11.14
N LEU A 257 -9.21 11.11 -10.86
CA LEU A 257 -8.68 10.02 -11.67
C LEU A 257 -9.73 9.39 -12.59
N VAL A 258 -10.99 9.81 -12.48
CA VAL A 258 -12.07 9.35 -13.37
C VAL A 258 -11.77 9.81 -14.79
N SER A 259 -11.85 8.89 -15.74
CA SER A 259 -11.69 9.18 -17.15
C SER A 259 -12.86 10.06 -17.64
N PRO A 260 -12.59 11.23 -18.25
CA PRO A 260 -13.64 12.10 -18.77
C PRO A 260 -14.35 11.50 -19.99
N ARG A 261 -13.83 10.42 -20.57
CA ARG A 261 -14.39 9.78 -21.77
C ARG A 261 -15.63 8.94 -21.47
N ASP A 262 -15.61 8.23 -20.35
CA ASP A 262 -16.56 7.16 -20.03
C ASP A 262 -17.05 7.22 -18.58
N GLY A 263 -16.51 8.13 -17.75
CA GLY A 263 -16.89 8.25 -16.35
C GLY A 263 -16.36 7.10 -15.48
N ARG A 264 -15.36 6.36 -15.95
CA ARG A 264 -14.86 5.15 -15.30
C ARG A 264 -13.46 5.33 -14.74
N LEU A 265 -13.14 4.57 -13.70
CA LEU A 265 -11.79 4.42 -13.18
C LEU A 265 -11.10 3.24 -13.85
N HIS A 266 -9.93 3.50 -14.43
CA HIS A 266 -9.10 2.50 -15.07
C HIS A 266 -7.84 2.28 -14.24
N THR A 267 -7.80 1.18 -13.50
CA THR A 267 -6.57 0.77 -12.81
C THR A 267 -5.63 0.04 -13.77
N THR A 268 -4.34 -0.01 -13.42
CA THR A 268 -3.34 -0.84 -14.09
C THR A 268 -2.95 -2.00 -13.17
N PHE A 269 -3.01 -3.22 -13.69
CA PHE A 269 -2.62 -4.42 -12.96
C PHE A 269 -1.16 -4.78 -13.24
N LYS A 270 -0.35 -4.75 -12.18
CA LYS A 270 1.00 -5.30 -12.20
C LYS A 270 0.95 -6.81 -12.05
N GLN A 271 1.16 -7.50 -13.16
CA GLN A 271 1.15 -8.95 -13.23
C GLN A 271 2.32 -9.62 -12.49
N LEU A 272 3.52 -9.04 -12.59
CA LEU A 272 4.76 -9.55 -11.98
C LEU A 272 5.21 -8.73 -10.75
N GLY A 273 4.35 -7.83 -10.25
CA GLY A 273 4.73 -6.86 -9.22
C GLY A 273 4.77 -7.39 -7.78
N ALA A 274 4.02 -8.45 -7.47
CA ALA A 274 4.00 -9.04 -6.13
C ALA A 274 4.87 -10.29 -6.06
N VAL A 275 5.70 -10.39 -5.01
CA VAL A 275 6.64 -11.51 -4.82
C VAL A 275 5.94 -12.87 -4.62
N THR A 276 4.62 -12.86 -4.33
CA THR A 276 3.80 -14.07 -4.20
C THR A 276 3.06 -14.45 -5.49
N GLY A 277 3.19 -13.69 -6.58
CA GLY A 277 2.46 -13.95 -7.83
C GLY A 277 1.05 -13.36 -7.87
N ARG A 278 0.61 -12.68 -6.80
CA ARG A 278 -0.62 -11.87 -6.78
C ARG A 278 -0.55 -10.75 -7.82
N LEU A 279 -1.70 -10.39 -8.34
CA LEU A 279 -1.85 -9.12 -9.05
C LEU A 279 -1.76 -7.98 -8.04
N ALA A 280 -1.13 -6.88 -8.41
CA ALA A 280 -1.20 -5.63 -7.68
C ALA A 280 -1.84 -4.55 -8.56
N SER A 281 -2.58 -3.63 -7.97
CA SER A 281 -3.27 -2.55 -8.69
C SER A 281 -2.59 -1.21 -8.42
N GLU A 282 -2.42 -0.40 -9.47
CA GLU A 282 -1.91 0.97 -9.36
C GLU A 282 -2.64 1.93 -10.31
N ASN A 283 -2.55 3.23 -10.01
CA ASN A 283 -3.08 4.33 -10.84
C ASN A 283 -4.58 4.22 -11.19
N PRO A 284 -5.51 4.14 -10.22
CA PRO A 284 -5.35 4.08 -8.76
C PRO A 284 -5.22 2.64 -8.24
N ASN A 285 -4.76 2.50 -6.98
CA ASN A 285 -4.76 1.20 -6.29
C ASN A 285 -6.16 0.88 -5.75
N LEU A 286 -6.89 0.05 -6.48
CA LEU A 286 -8.24 -0.40 -6.16
C LEU A 286 -8.29 -1.66 -5.29
N GLN A 287 -7.14 -2.26 -4.95
CA GLN A 287 -7.10 -3.39 -4.02
C GLN A 287 -7.21 -2.97 -2.56
N ASN A 288 -6.76 -1.76 -2.26
CA ASN A 288 -6.77 -1.23 -0.89
C ASN A 288 -8.02 -0.39 -0.59
N ILE A 289 -9.12 -0.57 -1.32
CA ILE A 289 -10.37 0.14 -1.03
C ILE A 289 -10.89 -0.34 0.34
N PRO A 290 -11.16 0.57 1.30
CA PRO A 290 -11.62 0.21 2.62
C PRO A 290 -12.90 -0.63 2.56
N THR A 291 -12.94 -1.70 3.34
CA THR A 291 -14.07 -2.65 3.39
C THR A 291 -14.87 -2.55 4.68
N LYS A 292 -14.40 -1.75 5.64
CA LYS A 292 -14.90 -1.64 7.02
C LYS A 292 -15.07 -0.18 7.40
N GLY A 293 -15.87 0.05 8.45
CA GLY A 293 -16.17 1.37 8.98
C GLY A 293 -17.30 2.07 8.22
N GLU A 294 -17.98 3.00 8.89
CA GLU A 294 -19.11 3.79 8.33
C GLU A 294 -18.75 4.36 6.96
N TYR A 295 -17.63 5.10 6.90
CA TYR A 295 -17.17 5.75 5.67
C TYR A 295 -16.55 4.81 4.65
N GLY A 296 -15.98 3.67 5.07
CA GLY A 296 -15.42 2.70 4.13
C GLY A 296 -16.49 2.05 3.27
N LEU A 297 -17.64 1.72 3.86
CA LEU A 297 -18.79 1.21 3.12
C LEU A 297 -19.36 2.27 2.18
N GLU A 298 -19.48 3.53 2.64
CA GLU A 298 -19.92 4.65 1.79
C GLU A 298 -19.00 4.88 0.58
N ILE A 299 -17.67 4.73 0.74
CA ILE A 299 -16.74 4.80 -0.40
C ILE A 299 -16.99 3.65 -1.37
N ARG A 300 -17.22 2.42 -0.88
CA ARG A 300 -17.56 1.28 -1.74
C ARG A 300 -18.88 1.48 -2.50
N ARG A 301 -19.86 2.15 -1.89
CA ARG A 301 -21.13 2.51 -2.56
C ARG A 301 -20.97 3.45 -3.74
N ALA A 302 -19.90 4.25 -3.77
CA ALA A 302 -19.61 5.10 -4.91
C ALA A 302 -19.20 4.31 -6.17
N PHE A 303 -18.78 3.04 -6.03
CA PHE A 303 -18.51 2.17 -7.17
C PHE A 303 -19.81 1.48 -7.60
N THR A 304 -20.35 1.89 -8.74
CA THR A 304 -21.70 1.50 -9.20
C THR A 304 -21.65 0.74 -10.51
N ALA A 305 -22.78 0.13 -10.88
CA ALA A 305 -22.98 -0.42 -12.22
C ALA A 305 -23.74 0.58 -13.12
N PRO A 306 -23.61 0.49 -14.46
CA PRO A 306 -24.44 1.23 -15.41
C PRO A 306 -25.94 0.96 -15.22
N ALA A 307 -26.79 1.87 -15.72
CA ALA A 307 -28.24 1.66 -15.69
C ALA A 307 -28.65 0.36 -16.42
N GLY A 308 -29.48 -0.46 -15.77
CA GLY A 308 -29.88 -1.79 -16.25
C GLY A 308 -28.86 -2.91 -15.96
N TRP A 309 -27.73 -2.57 -15.32
CA TRP A 309 -26.69 -3.52 -14.93
C TRP A 309 -26.57 -3.57 -13.40
N LEU A 310 -25.99 -4.65 -12.91
CA LEU A 310 -25.68 -4.88 -11.51
C LEU A 310 -24.21 -5.27 -11.36
N ILE A 311 -23.65 -5.01 -10.19
CA ILE A 311 -22.39 -5.58 -9.75
C ILE A 311 -22.67 -7.02 -9.30
N LEU A 312 -21.83 -7.94 -9.76
CA LEU A 312 -21.76 -9.31 -9.27
C LEU A 312 -20.34 -9.52 -8.77
N ALA A 313 -20.20 -9.81 -7.48
CA ALA A 313 -18.92 -10.13 -6.85
C ALA A 313 -18.89 -11.61 -6.49
N ALA A 314 -17.79 -12.28 -6.80
CA ALA A 314 -17.55 -13.66 -6.41
C ALA A 314 -16.24 -13.74 -5.62
N ASP A 315 -16.34 -14.16 -4.36
CA ASP A 315 -15.22 -14.23 -3.42
C ASP A 315 -14.95 -15.68 -3.01
N TYR A 316 -13.68 -16.07 -2.92
CA TYR A 316 -13.35 -17.41 -2.42
C TYR A 316 -13.46 -17.48 -0.90
N SER A 317 -14.26 -18.42 -0.41
CA SER A 317 -14.40 -18.64 1.03
C SER A 317 -13.17 -19.36 1.58
N GLN A 318 -12.29 -18.61 2.24
CA GLN A 318 -11.14 -19.14 3.01
C GLN A 318 -10.11 -19.90 2.15
N ILE A 319 -9.85 -19.45 0.92
CA ILE A 319 -9.00 -20.18 -0.04
C ILE A 319 -7.58 -20.46 0.47
N GLU A 320 -6.96 -19.51 1.19
CA GLU A 320 -5.62 -19.71 1.75
C GLU A 320 -5.57 -20.87 2.74
N LEU A 321 -6.58 -21.02 3.61
CA LEU A 321 -6.65 -22.14 4.56
C LEU A 321 -6.94 -23.47 3.87
N ARG A 322 -7.82 -23.46 2.86
CA ARG A 322 -8.11 -24.65 2.05
C ARG A 322 -6.87 -25.14 1.31
N VAL A 323 -6.10 -24.22 0.72
CA VAL A 323 -4.82 -24.54 0.09
C VAL A 323 -3.80 -25.02 1.12
N ALA A 324 -3.73 -24.40 2.30
CA ALA A 324 -2.86 -24.87 3.38
C ALA A 324 -3.18 -26.32 3.78
N ALA A 325 -4.46 -26.65 3.96
CA ALA A 325 -4.93 -28.01 4.26
C ALA A 325 -4.57 -29.02 3.15
N ALA A 326 -4.76 -28.62 1.89
CA ALA A 326 -4.47 -29.47 0.74
C ALA A 326 -2.96 -29.72 0.55
N LEU A 327 -2.12 -28.70 0.80
CA LEU A 327 -0.66 -28.82 0.69
C LEU A 327 -0.04 -29.55 1.88
N SER A 328 -0.60 -29.37 3.09
CA SER A 328 -0.13 -30.04 4.29
C SER A 328 -0.56 -31.50 4.38
N GLY A 329 -1.67 -31.86 3.75
CA GLY A 329 -2.28 -33.19 3.89
C GLY A 329 -2.85 -33.44 5.28
N ASP A 330 -3.17 -32.39 6.04
CA ASP A 330 -3.67 -32.50 7.40
C ASP A 330 -5.11 -33.07 7.43
N GLU A 331 -5.26 -34.30 7.93
CA GLU A 331 -6.53 -35.03 7.91
C GLU A 331 -7.65 -34.29 8.65
N LYS A 332 -7.36 -33.76 9.84
CA LYS A 332 -8.33 -33.04 10.67
C LYS A 332 -8.82 -31.78 9.96
N MET A 333 -7.91 -31.01 9.38
CA MET A 333 -8.24 -29.80 8.63
C MET A 333 -9.04 -30.13 7.35
N ILE A 334 -8.64 -31.18 6.61
CA ILE A 334 -9.34 -31.63 5.40
C ILE A 334 -10.77 -32.09 5.74
N GLU A 335 -10.94 -32.88 6.80
CA GLU A 335 -12.26 -33.33 7.24
C GLU A 335 -13.15 -32.17 7.69
N THR A 336 -12.60 -31.22 8.44
CA THR A 336 -13.33 -30.02 8.88
C THR A 336 -13.90 -29.26 7.68
N PHE A 337 -13.10 -29.06 6.63
CA PHE A 337 -13.57 -28.43 5.39
C PHE A 337 -14.58 -29.28 4.60
N LYS A 338 -14.45 -30.61 4.62
CA LYS A 338 -15.42 -31.53 3.98
C LYS A 338 -16.79 -31.52 4.67
N ARG A 339 -16.81 -31.32 6.00
CA ARG A 339 -18.04 -31.20 6.80
C ARG A 339 -18.70 -29.82 6.69
N GLY A 340 -18.06 -28.85 6.03
CA GLY A 340 -18.55 -27.48 5.93
C GLY A 340 -18.40 -26.68 7.22
N GLU A 341 -17.59 -27.16 8.17
CA GLU A 341 -17.32 -26.48 9.43
C GLU A 341 -16.36 -25.29 9.22
N ASP A 342 -16.57 -24.21 9.98
CA ASP A 342 -15.74 -23.02 9.94
C ASP A 342 -14.63 -23.09 10.99
N ILE A 343 -13.39 -23.25 10.54
CA ILE A 343 -12.20 -23.33 11.41
C ILE A 343 -12.10 -22.09 12.31
N HIS A 344 -12.48 -20.89 11.81
CA HIS A 344 -12.40 -19.68 12.62
C HIS A 344 -13.39 -19.68 13.79
N THR A 345 -14.61 -20.18 13.55
CA THR A 345 -15.63 -20.29 14.60
C THR A 345 -15.23 -21.33 15.63
N ARG A 346 -14.68 -22.46 15.19
CA ARG A 346 -14.13 -23.49 16.09
C ARG A 346 -13.00 -22.94 16.95
N THR A 347 -12.02 -22.29 16.34
CA THR A 347 -10.91 -21.71 17.10
C THR A 347 -11.37 -20.59 18.02
N ALA A 348 -12.37 -19.78 17.62
CA ALA A 348 -12.95 -18.78 18.51
C ALA A 348 -13.61 -19.44 19.74
N ALA A 349 -14.35 -20.53 19.54
CA ALA A 349 -14.97 -21.28 20.64
C ALA A 349 -13.92 -21.74 21.67
N GLU A 350 -12.79 -22.27 21.19
CA GLU A 350 -11.68 -22.72 22.03
C GLU A 350 -10.95 -21.55 22.72
N ILE A 351 -10.60 -20.48 21.99
CA ILE A 351 -9.89 -19.30 22.51
C ILE A 351 -10.73 -18.59 23.58
N PHE A 352 -12.01 -18.33 23.30
CA PHE A 352 -12.88 -17.59 24.20
C PHE A 352 -13.56 -18.50 25.24
N ASN A 353 -13.29 -19.81 25.19
CA ASN A 353 -13.91 -20.82 26.04
C ASN A 353 -15.46 -20.71 26.06
N VAL A 354 -16.04 -20.58 24.87
CA VAL A 354 -17.49 -20.50 24.65
C VAL A 354 -17.95 -21.59 23.68
N PRO A 355 -19.17 -22.13 23.83
CA PRO A 355 -19.76 -23.00 22.83
C PRO A 355 -19.78 -22.35 21.42
N ALA A 356 -19.63 -23.17 20.36
CA ALA A 356 -19.52 -22.68 18.98
C ALA A 356 -20.75 -21.87 18.52
N ASP A 357 -21.93 -22.17 19.05
CA ASP A 357 -23.20 -21.46 18.83
C ASP A 357 -23.26 -20.08 19.51
N LYS A 358 -22.42 -19.83 20.51
CA LYS A 358 -22.32 -18.55 21.23
C LYS A 358 -21.18 -17.65 20.73
N VAL A 359 -20.44 -18.09 19.71
CA VAL A 359 -19.36 -17.30 19.10
C VAL A 359 -19.95 -16.09 18.39
N THR A 360 -19.63 -14.90 18.87
CA THR A 360 -20.05 -13.65 18.23
C THR A 360 -19.27 -13.40 16.94
N LYS A 361 -19.80 -12.55 16.05
CA LYS A 361 -19.09 -12.10 14.84
C LYS A 361 -17.74 -11.45 15.16
N GLU A 362 -17.63 -10.77 16.29
CA GLU A 362 -16.39 -10.14 16.75
C GLU A 362 -15.36 -11.17 17.23
N MET A 363 -15.78 -12.15 18.04
CA MET A 363 -14.93 -13.26 18.48
C MET A 363 -14.39 -14.05 17.27
N ARG A 364 -15.24 -14.35 16.29
CA ARG A 364 -14.84 -15.00 15.04
C ARG A 364 -13.79 -14.17 14.28
N ARG A 365 -13.93 -12.84 14.27
CA ARG A 365 -13.01 -11.91 13.59
C ARG A 365 -11.63 -11.89 14.24
N GLU A 366 -11.58 -11.90 15.57
CA GLU A 366 -10.32 -11.95 16.33
C GLU A 366 -9.63 -13.30 16.14
N ALA A 367 -10.37 -14.40 16.26
CA ALA A 367 -9.87 -15.74 15.99
C ALA A 367 -9.36 -15.90 14.56
N LYS A 368 -10.02 -15.28 13.55
CA LYS A 368 -9.50 -15.24 12.17
C LYS A 368 -8.10 -14.66 12.10
N THR A 369 -7.89 -13.51 12.74
CA THR A 369 -6.58 -12.82 12.75
C THR A 369 -5.51 -13.65 13.43
N LEU A 370 -5.87 -14.30 14.54
CA LEU A 370 -4.98 -15.19 15.29
C LEU A 370 -4.66 -16.48 14.51
N ASN A 371 -5.64 -17.12 13.87
CA ASN A 371 -5.45 -18.31 13.03
C ASN A 371 -4.49 -18.05 11.88
N PHE A 372 -4.67 -16.93 11.16
CA PHE A 372 -3.70 -16.53 10.14
C PHE A 372 -2.33 -16.24 10.73
N GLY A 373 -2.28 -15.63 11.92
CA GLY A 373 -1.03 -15.45 12.66
C GLY A 373 -0.30 -16.78 12.87
N VAL A 374 -0.97 -17.77 13.46
CA VAL A 374 -0.38 -19.08 13.77
C VAL A 374 -0.01 -19.83 12.50
N LEU A 375 -0.89 -19.85 11.49
CA LEU A 375 -0.62 -20.44 10.16
C LEU A 375 0.68 -19.89 9.55
N TYR A 376 0.94 -18.60 9.73
CA TYR A 376 2.09 -17.89 9.18
C TYR A 376 3.26 -17.77 10.16
N GLY A 377 3.31 -18.62 11.19
CA GLY A 377 4.45 -18.73 12.09
C GLY A 377 4.59 -17.58 13.10
N MET A 378 3.48 -16.98 13.52
CA MET A 378 3.45 -16.04 14.65
C MET A 378 3.94 -16.75 15.93
N GLY A 379 4.94 -16.16 16.58
CA GLY A 379 5.44 -16.69 17.86
C GLY A 379 4.53 -16.36 19.03
N ALA A 380 4.61 -17.14 20.11
CA ALA A 380 3.78 -17.01 21.31
C ALA A 380 3.73 -15.60 21.93
N ARG A 381 4.84 -14.84 21.88
CA ARG A 381 4.86 -13.44 22.36
C ARG A 381 3.96 -12.52 21.54
N ALA A 382 3.99 -12.66 20.21
CA ALA A 382 3.16 -11.84 19.31
C ALA A 382 1.69 -12.26 19.40
N PHE A 383 1.43 -13.55 19.59
CA PHE A 383 0.09 -14.07 19.85
C PHE A 383 -0.50 -13.48 21.13
N ALA A 384 0.22 -13.58 22.26
CA ALA A 384 -0.20 -13.03 23.55
C ALA A 384 -0.53 -11.53 23.48
N GLN A 385 0.29 -10.75 22.78
CA GLN A 385 0.07 -9.31 22.59
C GLN A 385 -1.20 -9.02 21.78
N SER A 386 -1.56 -9.90 20.83
CA SER A 386 -2.70 -9.68 19.93
C SER A 386 -4.01 -10.27 20.47
N SER A 387 -3.94 -11.33 21.29
CA SER A 387 -5.12 -12.00 21.86
C SER A 387 -5.48 -11.53 23.28
N GLY A 388 -4.59 -10.77 23.93
CA GLY A 388 -4.73 -10.40 25.35
C GLY A 388 -4.41 -11.55 26.32
N PHE A 389 -3.95 -12.70 25.83
CA PHE A 389 -3.57 -13.85 26.67
C PHE A 389 -2.27 -13.61 27.42
N SER A 390 -2.08 -14.34 28.52
CA SER A 390 -0.77 -14.46 29.12
C SER A 390 0.19 -15.22 28.19
N LEU A 391 1.50 -15.03 28.37
CA LEU A 391 2.50 -15.73 27.57
C LEU A 391 2.39 -17.26 27.73
N SER A 392 2.04 -17.76 28.92
CA SER A 392 1.87 -19.20 29.16
C SER A 392 0.64 -19.75 28.43
N GLN A 393 -0.50 -19.04 28.49
CA GLN A 393 -1.72 -19.41 27.77
C GLN A 393 -1.49 -19.41 26.25
N ALA A 394 -0.81 -18.40 25.72
CA ALA A 394 -0.45 -18.35 24.31
C ALA A 394 0.45 -19.51 23.88
N GLN A 395 1.38 -19.93 24.73
CA GLN A 395 2.22 -21.10 24.46
C GLN A 395 1.43 -22.41 24.51
N GLU A 396 0.53 -22.57 25.48
CA GLU A 396 -0.38 -23.73 25.58
C GLU A 396 -1.22 -23.86 24.31
N PHE A 397 -1.89 -22.76 23.93
CA PHE A 397 -2.73 -22.72 22.75
C PHE A 397 -1.98 -23.08 21.47
N ILE A 398 -0.78 -22.53 21.26
CA ILE A 398 0.01 -22.85 20.07
C ILE A 398 0.42 -24.33 20.08
N ARG A 399 0.76 -24.91 21.25
CA ARG A 399 1.07 -26.34 21.35
C ARG A 399 -0.14 -27.22 21.03
N GLU A 400 -1.30 -26.88 21.58
CA GLU A 400 -2.55 -27.58 21.31
C GLU A 400 -2.92 -27.49 19.83
N TYR A 401 -2.83 -26.30 19.24
CA TYR A 401 -3.06 -26.09 17.80
C TYR A 401 -2.07 -26.90 16.94
N GLU A 402 -0.78 -26.91 17.31
CA GLU A 402 0.24 -27.69 16.59
C GLU A 402 0.00 -29.20 16.70
N ALA A 403 -0.54 -29.67 17.84
CA ALA A 403 -0.89 -31.07 18.07
C ALA A 403 -2.17 -31.46 17.30
N ASP A 404 -3.17 -30.58 17.30
CA ASP A 404 -4.43 -30.76 16.61
C ASP A 404 -4.26 -30.80 15.08
N PHE A 405 -3.42 -29.90 14.55
CA PHE A 405 -3.09 -29.82 13.13
C PHE A 405 -1.65 -30.28 12.87
N SER A 406 -1.35 -31.51 13.29
CA SER A 406 -0.01 -32.09 13.23
C SER A 406 0.56 -32.18 11.79
N GLY A 407 -0.28 -32.38 10.79
CA GLY A 407 0.10 -32.39 9.37
C GLY A 407 0.54 -31.01 8.90
N LEU A 408 -0.18 -29.97 9.31
CA LEU A 408 0.19 -28.57 9.05
C LEU A 408 1.51 -28.20 9.73
N SER A 409 1.68 -28.58 11.00
CA SER A 409 2.91 -28.34 11.76
C SER A 409 4.14 -28.98 11.11
N LYS A 410 3.99 -30.22 10.64
CA LYS A 410 5.03 -30.94 9.91
C LYS A 410 5.35 -30.24 8.58
N PHE A 411 4.33 -29.88 7.81
CA PHE A 411 4.48 -29.17 6.54
C PHE A 411 5.22 -27.84 6.68
N ILE A 412 4.91 -27.03 7.70
CA ILE A 412 5.61 -25.77 7.98
C ILE A 412 7.10 -26.01 8.26
N LYS A 413 7.43 -27.03 9.08
CA LYS A 413 8.82 -27.41 9.38
C LYS A 413 9.55 -27.89 8.12
N ASP A 414 8.89 -28.71 7.30
CA ASP A 414 9.45 -29.25 6.07
C ASP A 414 9.72 -28.15 5.03
N ILE A 415 8.81 -27.18 4.87
CA ILE A 415 9.04 -26.01 3.99
C ILE A 415 10.29 -25.25 4.44
N LYS A 416 10.41 -24.93 5.74
CA LYS A 416 11.56 -24.19 6.26
C LYS A 416 12.87 -24.93 6.00
N ASN A 417 12.88 -26.25 6.21
CA ASN A 417 14.05 -27.08 5.97
C ASN A 417 14.41 -27.17 4.48
N LYS A 418 13.42 -27.40 3.61
CA LYS A 418 13.61 -27.41 2.15
C LYS A 418 14.13 -26.07 1.66
N ALA A 419 13.51 -24.98 2.08
CA ALA A 419 13.88 -23.63 1.69
C ALA A 419 15.32 -23.27 2.13
N ARG A 420 15.77 -23.71 3.31
CA ARG A 420 17.16 -23.56 3.76
C ARG A 420 18.14 -24.36 2.91
N ALA A 421 17.77 -25.57 2.51
CA ALA A 421 18.64 -26.46 1.73
C ALA A 421 18.78 -26.02 0.26
N GLN A 422 17.68 -25.63 -0.39
CA GLN A 422 17.65 -25.33 -1.82
C GLN A 422 17.66 -23.82 -2.16
N GLY A 423 17.43 -22.95 -1.17
CA GLY A 423 17.42 -21.49 -1.33
C GLY A 423 16.14 -20.91 -1.96
N TYR A 424 15.12 -21.73 -2.19
CA TYR A 424 13.82 -21.29 -2.73
C TYR A 424 12.64 -22.10 -2.19
N VAL A 425 11.44 -21.55 -2.36
CA VAL A 425 10.14 -22.22 -2.16
C VAL A 425 9.34 -22.18 -3.45
N GLU A 426 8.37 -23.08 -3.61
CA GLU A 426 7.55 -23.15 -4.81
C GLU A 426 6.05 -23.38 -4.54
N THR A 427 5.21 -22.91 -5.47
CA THR A 427 3.75 -23.14 -5.45
C THR A 427 3.38 -24.51 -6.01
N LEU A 428 2.12 -24.92 -5.86
CA LEU A 428 1.59 -26.19 -6.39
C LEU A 428 1.83 -26.36 -7.90
N TRP A 429 1.85 -25.26 -8.66
CA TRP A 429 2.05 -25.30 -10.11
C TRP A 429 3.49 -24.94 -10.52
N GLY A 430 4.42 -24.80 -9.57
CA GLY A 430 5.84 -24.65 -9.84
C GLY A 430 6.30 -23.21 -10.09
N ARG A 431 5.66 -22.22 -9.46
CA ARG A 431 6.21 -20.85 -9.36
C ARG A 431 7.22 -20.83 -8.22
N LYS A 432 8.47 -20.47 -8.50
CA LYS A 432 9.54 -20.42 -7.49
C LYS A 432 9.73 -19.00 -6.93
N ARG A 433 10.13 -18.93 -5.66
CA ARG A 433 10.63 -17.71 -5.01
C ARG A 433 11.90 -18.04 -4.25
N TYR A 434 12.98 -17.36 -4.61
CA TYR A 434 14.25 -17.44 -3.89
C TYR A 434 14.17 -16.63 -2.59
N ILE A 435 14.56 -17.23 -1.48
CA ILE A 435 14.51 -16.63 -0.14
C ILE A 435 15.78 -17.00 0.61
N ASP A 436 16.50 -15.99 1.10
CA ASP A 436 17.68 -16.20 1.92
C ASP A 436 17.30 -16.42 3.39
N LEU A 437 17.38 -17.69 3.82
CA LEU A 437 17.11 -18.10 5.19
C LEU A 437 18.37 -18.20 6.06
N ASN A 438 19.55 -17.95 5.48
CA ASN A 438 20.85 -18.14 6.13
C ASN A 438 21.41 -16.84 6.74
N SER A 439 20.60 -15.79 6.82
CA SER A 439 21.02 -14.53 7.44
C SER A 439 21.44 -14.73 8.90
N PRO A 440 22.61 -14.19 9.33
CA PRO A 440 23.06 -14.29 10.72
C PRO A 440 22.14 -13.52 11.67
N ASN A 441 21.44 -12.50 11.17
CA ASN A 441 20.53 -11.68 11.96
C ASN A 441 19.20 -12.41 12.25
N PRO A 442 18.84 -12.62 13.54
CA PRO A 442 17.61 -13.32 13.90
C PRO A 442 16.33 -12.68 13.35
N GLY A 443 16.26 -11.36 13.23
CA GLY A 443 15.09 -10.65 12.72
C GLY A 443 14.87 -10.86 11.22
N PHE A 444 15.94 -10.79 10.42
CA PHE A 444 15.87 -11.08 8.98
C PHE A 444 15.54 -12.55 8.73
N ARG A 445 16.15 -13.47 9.50
CA ARG A 445 15.83 -14.89 9.42
C ARG A 445 14.37 -15.19 9.75
N ALA A 446 13.83 -14.59 10.82
CA ALA A 446 12.42 -14.76 11.19
C ALA A 446 11.46 -14.14 10.15
N ALA A 447 11.84 -13.06 9.46
CA ALA A 447 11.06 -12.53 8.34
C ALA A 447 11.09 -13.47 7.13
N ALA A 448 12.27 -13.94 6.74
CA ALA A 448 12.46 -14.89 5.65
C ALA A 448 11.70 -16.21 5.89
N GLU A 449 11.68 -16.73 7.12
CA GLU A 449 10.92 -17.94 7.47
C GLU A 449 9.41 -17.76 7.28
N ARG A 450 8.88 -16.59 7.67
CA ARG A 450 7.46 -16.28 7.45
C ARG A 450 7.17 -16.16 5.96
N GLU A 451 8.03 -15.51 5.20
CA GLU A 451 7.88 -15.42 3.73
C GLU A 451 7.92 -16.79 3.05
N ALA A 452 8.79 -17.70 3.53
CA ALA A 452 8.93 -19.05 3.00
C ALA A 452 7.67 -19.90 3.22
N VAL A 453 7.02 -19.76 4.38
CA VAL A 453 5.75 -20.44 4.67
C VAL A 453 4.59 -19.80 3.88
N ASN A 454 4.55 -18.47 3.82
CA ASN A 454 3.44 -17.75 3.20
C ASN A 454 3.41 -17.94 1.68
N MET A 455 4.57 -17.99 1.02
CA MET A 455 4.62 -17.93 -0.44
C MET A 455 3.96 -19.12 -1.14
N PRO A 456 4.21 -20.40 -0.76
CA PRO A 456 3.54 -21.54 -1.38
C PRO A 456 2.02 -21.50 -1.22
N ILE A 457 1.53 -21.11 -0.04
CA ILE A 457 0.10 -21.04 0.28
C ILE A 457 -0.56 -19.90 -0.50
N GLN A 458 -0.07 -18.67 -0.28
CA GLN A 458 -0.65 -17.47 -0.87
C GLN A 458 -0.47 -17.43 -2.40
N GLY A 459 0.68 -17.86 -2.89
CA GLY A 459 0.99 -17.90 -4.31
C GLY A 459 0.13 -18.92 -5.05
N THR A 460 -0.12 -20.10 -4.47
CA THR A 460 -1.07 -21.05 -5.04
C THR A 460 -2.50 -20.50 -4.97
N ALA A 461 -2.96 -20.02 -3.82
CA ALA A 461 -4.34 -19.59 -3.58
C ALA A 461 -4.75 -18.36 -4.38
N THR A 462 -4.00 -17.26 -4.24
CA THR A 462 -4.40 -15.93 -4.72
C THR A 462 -3.53 -15.40 -5.85
N GLY A 463 -2.42 -16.09 -6.15
CA GLY A 463 -1.65 -15.87 -7.37
C GLY A 463 -2.17 -16.76 -8.48
N ASP A 464 -2.01 -18.06 -8.33
CA ASP A 464 -2.17 -19.02 -9.42
C ASP A 464 -3.64 -19.42 -9.65
N ILE A 465 -4.36 -19.86 -8.62
CA ILE A 465 -5.78 -20.30 -8.73
C ILE A 465 -6.69 -19.16 -9.21
N VAL A 466 -6.57 -17.96 -8.64
CA VAL A 466 -7.35 -16.78 -9.07
C VAL A 466 -7.06 -16.44 -10.54
N LYS A 467 -5.79 -16.40 -10.96
CA LYS A 467 -5.43 -16.14 -12.37
C LYS A 467 -6.00 -17.21 -13.31
N ALA A 468 -5.95 -18.48 -12.92
CA ALA A 468 -6.53 -19.56 -13.71
C ALA A 468 -8.05 -19.41 -13.84
N ALA A 469 -8.73 -19.02 -12.75
CA ALA A 469 -10.16 -18.77 -12.78
C ALA A 469 -10.49 -17.60 -13.71
N MET A 470 -9.69 -16.52 -13.69
CA MET A 470 -9.87 -15.39 -14.61
C MET A 470 -9.75 -15.82 -16.08
N VAL A 471 -8.77 -16.65 -16.42
CA VAL A 471 -8.57 -17.16 -17.79
C VAL A 471 -9.73 -18.05 -18.23
N GLU A 472 -10.15 -18.98 -17.37
CA GLU A 472 -11.25 -19.90 -17.68
C GLU A 472 -12.60 -19.15 -17.82
N LEU A 473 -12.82 -18.14 -16.98
CA LEU A 473 -13.98 -17.25 -17.09
C LEU A 473 -13.93 -16.43 -18.39
N ASP A 474 -12.78 -15.85 -18.76
CA ASP A 474 -12.69 -15.11 -20.03
C ASP A 474 -12.97 -16.00 -21.24
N LYS A 475 -12.55 -17.28 -21.21
CA LYS A 475 -12.88 -18.27 -22.25
C LYS A 475 -14.39 -18.52 -22.35
N LYS A 476 -15.10 -18.67 -21.22
CA LYS A 476 -16.54 -18.98 -21.19
C LYS A 476 -17.45 -17.76 -21.41
N ILE A 477 -17.13 -16.63 -20.79
CA ILE A 477 -18.01 -15.44 -20.74
C ILE A 477 -17.41 -14.20 -21.39
N GLY A 478 -16.11 -14.15 -21.68
CA GLY A 478 -15.42 -12.92 -22.12
C GLY A 478 -15.79 -12.41 -23.52
N SER A 479 -16.53 -13.18 -24.32
CA SER A 479 -17.08 -12.75 -25.63
C SER A 479 -18.52 -12.23 -25.54
N LYS A 480 -19.16 -12.39 -24.38
CA LYS A 480 -20.56 -12.03 -24.18
C LYS A 480 -20.71 -10.53 -23.92
N LYS A 481 -21.83 -9.95 -24.33
CA LYS A 481 -22.09 -8.50 -24.24
C LYS A 481 -22.85 -8.09 -22.98
N ASP A 482 -23.46 -9.05 -22.31
CA ASP A 482 -24.31 -8.92 -21.12
C ASP A 482 -23.54 -9.15 -19.81
N ILE A 483 -22.22 -9.41 -19.88
CA ILE A 483 -21.35 -9.54 -18.71
C ILE A 483 -19.92 -9.08 -19.03
N LYS A 484 -19.26 -8.43 -18.07
CA LYS A 484 -17.87 -7.97 -18.16
C LYS A 484 -17.17 -8.13 -16.82
N MET A 485 -15.96 -8.67 -16.83
CA MET A 485 -15.08 -8.63 -15.65
C MET A 485 -14.47 -7.23 -15.54
N ILE A 486 -14.61 -6.60 -14.38
CA ILE A 486 -14.24 -5.18 -14.15
C ILE A 486 -13.13 -5.00 -13.13
N LEU A 487 -12.97 -5.91 -12.19
CA LEU A 487 -11.95 -5.79 -11.15
C LEU A 487 -11.57 -7.16 -10.57
N GLN A 488 -10.33 -7.26 -10.10
CA GLN A 488 -9.85 -8.34 -9.26
C GLN A 488 -9.24 -7.72 -8.00
N VAL A 489 -9.67 -8.20 -6.82
CA VAL A 489 -9.21 -7.70 -5.52
C VAL A 489 -8.96 -8.88 -4.60
N HIS A 490 -7.69 -9.15 -4.30
CA HIS A 490 -7.29 -10.30 -3.46
C HIS A 490 -7.80 -11.65 -4.03
N ASP A 491 -8.81 -12.25 -3.42
CA ASP A 491 -9.50 -13.47 -3.84
C ASP A 491 -10.88 -13.21 -4.46
N GLU A 492 -11.29 -11.94 -4.54
CA GLU A 492 -12.56 -11.48 -5.11
C GLU A 492 -12.42 -11.15 -6.60
N LEU A 493 -13.37 -11.63 -7.41
CA LEU A 493 -13.57 -11.25 -8.80
C LEU A 493 -14.89 -10.47 -8.94
N VAL A 494 -14.81 -9.28 -9.53
CA VAL A 494 -15.95 -8.37 -9.66
C VAL A 494 -16.34 -8.22 -11.13
N PHE A 495 -17.64 -8.32 -11.40
CA PHE A 495 -18.26 -8.27 -12.71
C PHE A 495 -19.35 -7.21 -12.76
N GLU A 496 -19.52 -6.61 -13.93
CA GLU A 496 -20.76 -5.95 -14.32
C GLU A 496 -21.59 -6.93 -15.14
N VAL A 497 -22.84 -7.15 -14.77
CA VAL A 497 -23.76 -8.06 -15.46
C VAL A 497 -25.10 -7.38 -15.69
N ALA A 498 -25.71 -7.58 -16.86
CA ALA A 498 -27.06 -7.10 -17.12
C ALA A 498 -28.04 -7.75 -16.12
N ALA A 499 -28.99 -6.99 -15.59
CA ALA A 499 -29.84 -7.45 -14.48
C ALA A 499 -30.59 -8.76 -14.80
N GLU A 500 -31.05 -8.91 -16.04
CA GLU A 500 -31.72 -10.11 -16.55
C GLU A 500 -30.79 -11.34 -16.65
N ALA A 501 -29.48 -11.13 -16.74
CA ALA A 501 -28.50 -12.18 -16.98
C ALA A 501 -27.82 -12.69 -15.69
N VAL A 502 -28.09 -12.09 -14.53
CA VAL A 502 -27.52 -12.49 -13.22
C VAL A 502 -27.76 -13.98 -12.94
N LYS A 503 -29.02 -14.44 -13.07
CA LYS A 503 -29.40 -15.84 -12.79
C LYS A 503 -28.70 -16.85 -13.71
N LYS A 504 -28.29 -16.41 -14.90
CA LYS A 504 -27.57 -17.24 -15.87
C LYS A 504 -26.08 -17.32 -15.55
N TYR A 505 -25.43 -16.19 -15.21
CA TYR A 505 -23.98 -16.15 -15.05
C TYR A 505 -23.49 -16.46 -13.64
N ALA A 506 -24.26 -16.16 -12.59
CA ALA A 506 -23.85 -16.45 -11.22
C ALA A 506 -23.48 -17.94 -10.99
N PRO A 507 -24.29 -18.94 -11.46
CA PRO A 507 -23.92 -20.34 -11.33
C PRO A 507 -22.67 -20.71 -12.13
N ILE A 508 -22.49 -20.15 -13.33
CA ILE A 508 -21.33 -20.41 -14.19
C ILE A 508 -20.05 -19.90 -13.52
N ILE A 509 -20.09 -18.70 -12.94
CA ILE A 509 -18.94 -18.10 -12.26
C ILE A 509 -18.57 -18.95 -11.05
N LYS A 510 -19.57 -19.31 -10.24
CA LYS A 510 -19.37 -20.17 -9.06
C LYS A 510 -18.77 -21.52 -9.45
N GLU A 511 -19.33 -22.21 -10.44
CA GLU A 511 -18.85 -23.51 -10.89
C GLU A 511 -17.39 -23.44 -11.37
N VAL A 512 -17.03 -22.41 -12.15
CA VAL A 512 -15.66 -22.26 -12.65
C VAL A 512 -14.69 -22.01 -11.51
N MET A 513 -15.03 -21.11 -10.58
CA MET A 513 -14.17 -20.81 -9.43
C MET A 513 -13.98 -22.04 -8.54
N GLU A 514 -15.05 -22.80 -8.26
CA GLU A 514 -14.97 -23.98 -7.40
C GLU A 514 -14.22 -25.17 -8.04
N ASN A 515 -14.17 -25.25 -9.38
CA ASN A 515 -13.61 -26.39 -10.11
C ASN A 515 -12.31 -26.10 -10.89
N VAL A 516 -11.76 -24.88 -10.82
CA VAL A 516 -10.53 -24.51 -11.55
C VAL A 516 -9.33 -25.38 -11.17
N VAL A 517 -9.33 -25.92 -9.95
CA VAL A 517 -8.31 -26.84 -9.46
C VAL A 517 -8.94 -27.95 -8.63
N LYS A 518 -8.45 -29.17 -8.78
CA LYS A 518 -8.84 -30.31 -7.94
C LYS A 518 -7.89 -30.37 -6.74
N LEU A 519 -8.40 -30.05 -5.55
CA LEU A 519 -7.70 -30.20 -4.28
C LEU A 519 -8.36 -31.29 -3.42
N ALA A 520 -7.66 -31.75 -2.39
CA ALA A 520 -8.20 -32.70 -1.41
C ALA A 520 -9.37 -32.13 -0.58
N VAL A 521 -9.52 -30.80 -0.58
CA VAL A 521 -10.61 -30.06 0.06
C VAL A 521 -11.49 -29.39 -1.00
N PRO A 522 -12.82 -29.31 -0.77
CA PRO A 522 -13.70 -28.57 -1.67
C PRO A 522 -13.35 -27.08 -1.62
N ILE A 523 -13.27 -26.44 -2.79
CA ILE A 523 -13.21 -24.99 -2.90
C ILE A 523 -14.65 -24.47 -2.94
N VAL A 524 -14.91 -23.38 -2.22
CA VAL A 524 -16.22 -22.75 -2.13
C VAL A 524 -16.10 -21.30 -2.55
N ALA A 525 -16.98 -20.85 -3.44
CA ALA A 525 -17.11 -19.44 -3.81
C ALA A 525 -18.48 -18.91 -3.37
N GLU A 526 -18.47 -17.72 -2.76
CA GLU A 526 -19.67 -16.98 -2.39
C GLU A 526 -19.93 -15.94 -3.47
N VAL A 527 -21.16 -15.89 -3.98
CA VAL A 527 -21.56 -14.93 -5.03
C VAL A 527 -22.60 -13.98 -4.46
N GLU A 528 -22.35 -12.69 -4.64
CA GLU A 528 -23.22 -11.62 -4.18
C GLU A 528 -23.52 -10.67 -5.35
N THR A 529 -24.68 -10.01 -5.31
CA THR A 529 -25.07 -9.05 -6.33
C THR A 529 -25.73 -7.81 -5.73
N GLY A 530 -25.56 -6.66 -6.39
CA GLY A 530 -26.09 -5.39 -5.94
C GLY A 530 -25.92 -4.27 -6.95
N PRO A 531 -26.57 -3.11 -6.74
CA PRO A 531 -26.43 -1.94 -7.60
C PRO A 531 -25.06 -1.25 -7.46
N SER A 532 -24.41 -1.43 -6.31
CA SER A 532 -23.09 -0.89 -5.99
C SER A 532 -22.21 -1.96 -5.35
N TRP A 533 -20.90 -1.76 -5.35
CA TRP A 533 -19.97 -2.65 -4.66
C TRP A 533 -20.10 -2.60 -3.13
N GLY A 534 -20.74 -1.55 -2.60
CA GLY A 534 -21.05 -1.42 -1.17
C GLY A 534 -22.38 -2.06 -0.75
N ASP A 535 -23.30 -2.31 -1.68
CA ASP A 535 -24.66 -2.80 -1.40
C ASP A 535 -24.90 -4.18 -2.03
N LEU A 536 -23.97 -5.09 -1.82
CA LEU A 536 -24.05 -6.47 -2.28
C LEU A 536 -24.93 -7.32 -1.35
N ASN A 537 -25.77 -8.16 -1.93
CA ASN A 537 -26.59 -9.15 -1.23
C ASN A 537 -26.28 -10.55 -1.75
N LYS A 538 -26.23 -11.54 -0.85
CA LYS A 538 -26.02 -12.93 -1.22
C LYS A 538 -27.12 -13.43 -2.14
N LEU A 539 -26.72 -14.15 -3.19
CA LEU A 539 -27.61 -14.81 -4.15
C LEU A 539 -28.11 -16.17 -3.65
#